data_AF-A0A820N541-F1
#
_entry.id   AF-A0A820N541-F1
#
_cell.length_a   1.000
_cell.length_b   1.000
_cell.length_c   1.000
_cell.angle_alpha   90.00
_cell.angle_beta   90.00
_cell.angle_gamma   90.00
#
_symmetry.space_group_name_H-M   'P 1'
#
loop_
_entity.id
_entity.type
_entity.pdbx_description
1 polymer ?
#
loop_
_entity_poly.entity_id
_entity_poly.type
_entity_poly.pdbx_seq_one_letter_code
_entity_poly.pdbx_strand_id
1 'polypeptide(L)'
;MNNETNNFDQYLPIFSMISYSDILNSNLSLTLESILSSSSTWNRTDLFLSSEESIILYRHPLLYGVAIYALLLIIVGTIGNILTIIILLRPNLRQHTTMRYFIAVAVADLCALYSWNLNLFYKHLISLYQNDIEDASMISCRFISFIGFVSLQLSSWYLTLVSIDRCLSIHFLFWRRQLGRASHSTYIILCITIIIIFLNIHLLFLNGYKQS
;
A
#
# COMPACT_ATOMS: atom_id res chain seq x y z
N MET A 1 -62.84 48.74 -61.75
CA MET A 1 -61.86 49.72 -61.26
C MET A 1 -62.61 50.59 -60.27
N ASN A 2 -62.77 50.07 -59.04
CA ASN A 2 -63.65 50.68 -58.04
C ASN A 2 -62.81 51.07 -56.82
N ASN A 3 -62.88 52.38 -56.54
CA ASN A 3 -62.54 53.05 -55.30
C ASN A 3 -63.23 52.40 -54.09
N GLU A 4 -62.59 52.45 -52.93
CA GLU A 4 -62.99 53.38 -51.85
C GLU A 4 -62.03 53.22 -50.66
N THR A 5 -61.29 54.29 -50.40
CA THR A 5 -60.72 54.61 -49.10
C THR A 5 -61.86 54.89 -48.13
N ASN A 6 -61.91 54.24 -46.97
CA ASN A 6 -62.51 54.84 -45.78
C ASN A 6 -61.76 54.43 -44.51
N ASN A 7 -61.35 55.49 -43.83
CA ASN A 7 -60.85 55.64 -42.49
C ASN A 7 -61.80 55.00 -41.47
N PHE A 8 -61.30 54.47 -40.35
CA PHE A 8 -61.90 54.49 -38.99
C PHE A 8 -61.07 53.55 -38.09
N ASP A 9 -60.34 54.13 -37.13
CA ASP A 9 -60.44 53.84 -35.68
C ASP A 9 -60.43 52.36 -35.22
N GLN A 10 -59.73 51.90 -34.19
CA GLN A 10 -59.27 52.55 -32.97
C GLN A 10 -58.66 51.45 -32.06
N TYR A 11 -57.56 51.79 -31.38
CA TYR A 11 -57.09 51.24 -30.08
C TYR A 11 -56.59 49.78 -29.88
N LEU A 12 -55.56 49.73 -29.02
CA LEU A 12 -55.08 48.67 -28.10
C LEU A 12 -53.92 47.74 -28.58
N PRO A 13 -53.06 47.27 -27.65
CA PRO A 13 -52.36 48.02 -26.58
C PRO A 13 -50.91 47.52 -26.32
N ILE A 14 -50.18 48.30 -25.54
CA ILE A 14 -48.79 48.08 -25.05
C ILE A 14 -48.69 46.97 -23.96
N PHE A 15 -49.60 45.99 -23.92
CA PHE A 15 -49.76 45.10 -22.75
C PHE A 15 -49.00 43.76 -22.78
N SER A 16 -48.14 43.50 -23.77
CA SER A 16 -47.54 42.16 -23.95
C SER A 16 -46.18 41.91 -23.28
N MET A 17 -45.55 42.92 -22.66
CA MET A 17 -44.16 42.77 -22.18
C MET A 17 -44.01 42.57 -20.66
N ILE A 18 -45.00 42.94 -19.84
CA ILE A 18 -44.90 42.86 -18.37
C ILE A 18 -45.21 41.44 -17.84
N SER A 19 -46.02 40.64 -18.55
CA SER A 19 -46.46 39.32 -18.06
C SER A 19 -45.40 38.22 -18.19
N TYR A 20 -44.51 38.31 -19.19
CA TYR A 20 -43.54 37.24 -19.47
C TYR A 20 -42.39 37.17 -18.45
N SER A 21 -41.94 38.32 -17.91
CA SER A 21 -40.88 38.35 -16.90
C SER A 21 -41.33 37.80 -15.55
N ASP A 22 -42.58 38.04 -15.17
CA ASP A 22 -43.14 37.57 -13.89
C ASP A 22 -43.49 36.07 -13.93
N ILE A 23 -43.92 35.56 -15.09
CA ILE A 23 -44.11 34.13 -15.33
C ILE A 23 -42.76 33.40 -15.38
N LEU A 24 -41.72 34.00 -15.97
CA LEU A 24 -40.38 33.40 -15.98
C LEU A 24 -39.78 33.33 -14.57
N ASN A 25 -39.94 34.39 -13.76
CA ASN A 25 -39.42 34.44 -12.39
C ASN A 25 -40.14 33.48 -11.44
N SER A 26 -41.47 33.34 -11.55
CA SER A 26 -42.24 32.40 -10.73
C SER A 26 -41.93 30.93 -11.07
N ASN A 27 -41.74 30.61 -12.35
CA ASN A 27 -41.30 29.27 -12.76
C ASN A 27 -39.84 29.00 -12.37
N LEU A 28 -38.97 30.02 -12.40
CA LEU A 28 -37.58 29.90 -11.94
C LEU A 28 -37.49 29.69 -10.44
N SER A 29 -38.32 30.37 -9.64
CA SER A 29 -38.37 30.14 -8.18
C SER A 29 -38.93 28.76 -7.82
N LEU A 30 -39.97 28.29 -8.52
CA LEU A 30 -40.54 26.96 -8.29
C LEU A 30 -39.60 25.83 -8.74
N THR A 31 -38.84 26.04 -9.81
CA THR A 31 -37.79 25.10 -10.22
C THR A 31 -36.58 25.15 -9.28
N LEU A 32 -36.18 26.32 -8.78
CA LEU A 32 -35.11 26.42 -7.78
C LEU A 32 -35.51 25.81 -6.44
N GLU A 33 -36.75 25.99 -5.95
CA GLU A 33 -37.20 25.34 -4.73
C GLU A 33 -37.36 23.82 -4.86
N SER A 34 -37.80 23.32 -6.03
CA SER A 34 -37.82 21.88 -6.27
C SER A 34 -36.39 21.29 -6.36
N ILE A 35 -35.44 22.01 -6.96
CA ILE A 35 -34.01 21.64 -6.98
C ILE A 35 -33.37 21.76 -5.57
N LEU A 36 -33.73 22.77 -4.78
CA LEU A 36 -33.26 22.94 -3.40
C LEU A 36 -33.84 21.88 -2.46
N SER A 37 -35.11 21.49 -2.63
CA SER A 37 -35.72 20.39 -1.87
C SER A 37 -35.11 19.03 -2.26
N SER A 38 -34.88 18.80 -3.56
CA SER A 38 -34.22 17.59 -4.09
C SER A 38 -32.73 17.51 -3.72
N SER A 39 -32.07 18.66 -3.52
CA SER A 39 -30.70 18.71 -3.00
C SER A 39 -30.63 18.54 -1.48
N SER A 40 -31.64 19.00 -0.73
CA SER A 40 -31.74 18.77 0.72
C SER A 40 -32.07 17.32 1.11
N THR A 41 -32.65 16.54 0.18
CA THR A 41 -32.91 15.10 0.38
C THR A 41 -31.67 14.21 0.17
N TRP A 42 -30.58 14.72 -0.39
CA TRP A 42 -29.27 14.06 -0.24
C TRP A 42 -28.78 14.34 1.17
N ASN A 43 -29.33 13.62 2.14
CA ASN A 43 -28.84 13.71 3.50
C ASN A 43 -27.36 13.35 3.49
N ARG A 44 -26.56 14.08 4.27
CA ARG A 44 -25.14 13.80 4.44
C ARG A 44 -24.89 12.30 4.72
N THR A 45 -25.79 11.66 5.47
CA THR A 45 -25.79 10.22 5.74
C THR A 45 -25.83 9.35 4.48
N ASP A 46 -26.56 9.72 3.44
CA ASP A 46 -26.71 8.91 2.21
C ASP A 46 -25.46 9.01 1.32
N LEU A 47 -24.80 10.16 1.34
CA LEU A 47 -23.48 10.35 0.73
C LEU A 47 -22.40 9.56 1.48
N PHE A 48 -22.45 9.53 2.82
CA PHE A 48 -21.56 8.67 3.62
C PHE A 48 -21.86 7.18 3.38
N LEU A 49 -23.13 6.77 3.35
CA LEU A 49 -23.52 5.38 3.10
C LEU A 49 -23.12 4.89 1.72
N SER A 50 -23.34 5.68 0.66
CA SER A 50 -22.88 5.34 -0.69
C SER A 50 -21.35 5.32 -0.82
N SER A 51 -20.64 6.18 -0.08
CA SER A 51 -19.18 6.11 0.01
C SER A 51 -18.69 4.85 0.74
N GLU A 52 -19.33 4.46 1.84
CA GLU A 52 -19.01 3.24 2.59
C GLU A 52 -19.33 1.98 1.77
N GLU A 53 -20.48 1.93 1.11
CA GLU A 53 -20.87 0.78 0.27
C GLU A 53 -19.92 0.58 -0.92
N SER A 54 -19.50 1.67 -1.58
CA SER A 54 -18.51 1.59 -2.66
C SER A 54 -17.12 1.17 -2.14
N ILE A 55 -16.71 1.68 -0.98
CA ILE A 55 -15.46 1.24 -0.33
C ILE A 55 -15.52 -0.25 0.01
N ILE A 56 -16.62 -0.74 0.59
CA ILE A 56 -16.78 -2.16 0.97
C ILE A 56 -16.80 -3.06 -0.28
N LEU A 57 -17.51 -2.66 -1.33
CA LEU A 57 -17.65 -3.40 -2.58
C LEU A 57 -16.30 -3.56 -3.31
N TYR A 58 -15.44 -2.53 -3.32
CA TYR A 58 -14.11 -2.62 -3.91
C TYR A 58 -13.07 -3.27 -2.99
N ARG A 59 -13.21 -3.10 -1.68
CA ARG A 59 -12.27 -3.64 -0.68
C ARG A 59 -12.30 -5.17 -0.62
N HIS A 60 -13.46 -5.81 -0.74
CA HIS A 60 -13.59 -7.26 -0.69
C HIS A 60 -12.80 -8.02 -1.78
N PRO A 61 -12.99 -7.74 -3.09
CA PRO A 61 -12.24 -8.43 -4.14
C PRO A 61 -10.76 -8.06 -4.14
N LEU A 62 -10.40 -6.83 -3.76
CA LEU A 62 -9.02 -6.38 -3.67
C LEU A 62 -8.27 -7.10 -2.54
N LEU A 63 -8.86 -7.20 -1.34
CA LEU A 63 -8.27 -7.95 -0.22
C LEU A 63 -8.10 -9.43 -0.56
N TYR A 64 -9.09 -10.03 -1.22
CA TYR A 64 -9.02 -11.42 -1.68
C TYR A 64 -7.88 -11.63 -2.70
N GLY A 65 -7.71 -10.70 -3.64
CA GLY A 65 -6.59 -10.72 -4.59
C GLY A 65 -5.23 -10.59 -3.91
N VAL A 66 -5.10 -9.69 -2.94
CA VAL A 66 -3.86 -9.50 -2.15
C VAL A 66 -3.53 -10.75 -1.34
N ALA A 67 -4.54 -11.43 -0.78
CA ALA A 67 -4.35 -12.67 -0.02
C ALA A 67 -3.84 -13.82 -0.91
N ILE A 68 -4.40 -13.99 -2.12
CA ILE A 68 -3.91 -14.98 -3.09
C ILE A 68 -2.48 -14.66 -3.51
N TYR A 69 -2.19 -13.39 -3.82
CA TYR A 69 -0.86 -12.96 -4.19
C TYR A 69 0.17 -13.22 -3.08
N ALA A 70 -0.18 -12.92 -1.83
CA ALA A 70 0.63 -13.22 -0.66
C ALA A 70 0.90 -14.72 -0.50
N LEU A 71 -0.10 -15.58 -0.71
CA LEU A 71 0.07 -17.04 -0.67
C LEU A 71 1.05 -17.51 -1.74
N LEU A 72 0.91 -17.01 -2.98
CA LEU A 72 1.83 -17.32 -4.07
C LEU A 72 3.25 -16.85 -3.78
N LEU A 73 3.41 -15.64 -3.23
CA LEU A 73 4.71 -15.14 -2.79
C LEU A 73 5.30 -16.03 -1.70
N ILE A 74 4.52 -16.49 -0.72
CA ILE A 74 5.01 -17.41 0.30
C ILE A 74 5.53 -18.70 -0.35
N ILE A 75 4.74 -19.34 -1.21
CA ILE A 75 5.12 -20.62 -1.82
C ILE A 75 6.38 -20.45 -2.69
N VAL A 76 6.35 -19.51 -3.64
CA VAL A 76 7.46 -19.30 -4.58
C VAL A 76 8.70 -18.79 -3.85
N GLY A 77 8.54 -17.82 -2.97
CA GLY A 77 9.62 -17.21 -2.22
C GLY A 77 10.28 -18.16 -1.22
N THR A 78 9.51 -19.03 -0.56
CA THR A 78 10.10 -20.06 0.32
C THR A 78 10.91 -21.07 -0.47
N ILE A 79 10.34 -21.62 -1.55
CA ILE A 79 11.04 -22.58 -2.42
C ILE A 79 12.31 -21.96 -2.98
N GLY A 80 12.23 -20.74 -3.54
CA GLY A 80 13.36 -20.04 -4.15
C GLY A 80 14.48 -19.71 -3.17
N ASN A 81 14.14 -19.18 -1.98
CA ASN A 81 15.14 -18.83 -0.98
C ASN A 81 15.76 -20.06 -0.31
N ILE A 82 14.98 -21.11 -0.03
CA ILE A 82 15.51 -22.37 0.51
C ILE A 82 16.44 -23.04 -0.50
N LEU A 83 16.06 -23.08 -1.78
CA LEU A 83 16.91 -23.64 -2.82
C LEU A 83 18.22 -22.85 -2.96
N THR A 84 18.16 -21.52 -2.90
CA THR A 84 19.34 -20.65 -2.86
C THR A 84 20.26 -21.02 -1.70
N ILE A 85 19.73 -21.16 -0.49
CA ILE A 85 20.51 -21.58 0.69
C ILE A 85 21.16 -22.94 0.43
N ILE A 86 20.40 -23.95 0.00
CA ILE A 86 20.90 -25.31 -0.24
C ILE A 86 22.05 -25.32 -1.27
N ILE A 87 21.88 -24.61 -2.39
CA ILE A 87 22.89 -24.56 -3.46
C ILE A 87 24.15 -23.87 -2.96
N LEU A 88 24.01 -22.73 -2.28
CA LEU A 88 25.13 -21.91 -1.84
C LEU A 88 25.88 -22.49 -0.63
N LEU A 89 25.25 -23.37 0.15
CA LEU A 89 25.89 -24.09 1.24
C LEU A 89 26.88 -25.17 0.78
N ARG A 90 26.88 -25.54 -0.51
CA ARG A 90 27.81 -26.53 -1.05
C ARG A 90 29.27 -26.13 -0.79
N PRO A 91 30.15 -27.07 -0.40
CA PRO A 91 31.50 -26.77 0.08
C PRO A 91 32.39 -26.05 -0.94
N ASN A 92 32.15 -26.26 -2.24
CA ASN A 92 32.88 -25.57 -3.32
C ASN A 92 32.48 -24.09 -3.44
N LEU A 93 31.23 -23.73 -3.11
CA LEU A 93 30.71 -22.37 -3.28
C LEU A 93 30.88 -21.52 -2.02
N ARG A 94 30.76 -22.13 -0.83
CA ARG A 94 30.86 -21.43 0.47
C ARG A 94 32.23 -20.84 0.78
N GLN A 95 33.25 -21.16 -0.02
CA GLN A 95 34.59 -20.56 0.07
C GLN A 95 34.61 -19.10 -0.37
N HIS A 96 33.64 -18.67 -1.19
CA HIS A 96 33.55 -17.30 -1.66
C HIS A 96 32.73 -16.43 -0.70
N THR A 97 33.26 -15.25 -0.36
CA THR A 97 32.59 -14.24 0.48
C THR A 97 31.22 -13.85 -0.05
N THR A 98 31.10 -13.67 -1.36
CA THR A 98 29.84 -13.32 -2.03
C THR A 98 28.73 -14.34 -1.80
N MET A 99 29.06 -15.64 -1.80
CA MET A 99 28.06 -16.70 -1.60
C MET A 99 27.50 -16.65 -0.18
N ARG A 100 28.31 -16.27 0.80
CA ARG A 100 27.84 -16.05 2.19
C ARG A 100 26.89 -14.86 2.30
N TYR A 101 27.14 -13.77 1.59
CA TYR A 101 26.21 -12.65 1.56
C TYR A 101 24.88 -13.04 0.91
N PHE A 102 24.89 -13.80 -0.19
CA PHE A 102 23.65 -14.30 -0.79
C PHE A 102 22.86 -15.25 0.11
N ILE A 103 23.54 -16.09 0.91
CA ILE A 103 22.86 -16.89 1.95
C ILE A 103 22.20 -15.96 2.98
N ALA A 104 22.89 -14.91 3.42
CA ALA A 104 22.33 -13.95 4.38
C ALA A 104 21.13 -13.19 3.80
N VAL A 105 21.16 -12.82 2.51
CA VAL A 105 20.01 -12.26 1.78
C VAL A 105 18.84 -13.24 1.80
N ALA A 106 19.07 -14.50 1.39
CA ALA A 106 18.00 -15.50 1.35
C ALA A 106 17.36 -15.76 2.72
N VAL A 107 18.15 -15.71 3.80
CA VAL A 107 17.63 -15.80 5.17
C VAL A 107 16.81 -14.57 5.54
N ALA A 108 17.30 -13.36 5.23
CA ALA A 108 16.56 -12.11 5.48
C ALA A 108 15.24 -12.06 4.69
N ASP A 109 15.24 -12.52 3.43
CA ASP A 109 14.05 -12.60 2.59
C ASP A 109 13.03 -13.59 3.15
N LEU A 110 13.46 -14.76 3.65
CA LEU A 110 12.56 -15.68 4.36
C LEU A 110 11.95 -15.00 5.59
N CYS A 111 12.75 -14.34 6.43
CA CYS A 111 12.26 -13.63 7.61
C CYS A 111 11.25 -12.53 7.26
N ALA A 112 11.53 -11.71 6.24
CA ALA A 112 10.62 -10.67 5.77
C ALA A 112 9.31 -11.28 5.25
N LEU A 113 9.42 -12.35 4.45
CA LEU A 113 8.30 -13.00 3.80
C LEU A 113 7.37 -13.66 4.82
N TYR A 114 7.91 -14.34 5.83
CA TYR A 114 7.08 -14.86 6.93
C TYR A 114 6.50 -13.73 7.78
N SER A 115 7.25 -12.69 8.12
CA SER A 115 6.75 -11.61 8.98
C SER A 115 5.61 -10.82 8.35
N TRP A 116 5.70 -10.47 7.06
CA TRP A 116 4.65 -9.72 6.36
C TRP A 116 3.46 -10.60 6.00
N ASN A 117 3.71 -11.78 5.45
CA ASN A 117 2.62 -12.60 4.93
C ASN A 117 1.91 -13.41 6.02
N LEU A 118 2.54 -13.76 7.15
CA LEU A 118 1.82 -14.35 8.29
C LEU A 118 0.82 -13.36 8.89
N ASN A 119 1.17 -12.07 8.95
CA ASN A 119 0.25 -11.04 9.44
C ASN A 119 -1.01 -10.99 8.55
N LEU A 120 -0.82 -10.95 7.23
CA LEU A 120 -1.94 -10.93 6.29
C LEU A 120 -2.75 -12.24 6.32
N PHE A 121 -2.07 -13.38 6.39
CA PHE A 121 -2.72 -14.70 6.48
C PHE A 121 -3.57 -14.81 7.74
N TYR A 122 -3.05 -14.45 8.90
CA TYR A 122 -3.84 -14.52 10.13
C TYR A 122 -5.01 -13.55 10.09
N LYS A 123 -4.77 -12.29 9.68
CA LYS A 123 -5.79 -11.24 9.64
C LYS A 123 -6.96 -11.58 8.71
N HIS A 124 -6.72 -12.36 7.66
CA HIS A 124 -7.73 -12.64 6.65
C HIS A 124 -8.31 -14.07 6.68
N LEU A 125 -7.55 -15.08 7.10
CA LEU A 125 -8.01 -16.48 7.12
C LEU A 125 -8.48 -16.96 8.50
N ILE A 126 -7.88 -16.47 9.59
CA ILE A 126 -8.25 -16.89 10.96
C ILE A 126 -9.31 -15.95 11.56
N SER A 127 -9.21 -14.63 11.32
CA SER A 127 -10.18 -13.65 11.83
C SER A 127 -11.43 -13.53 10.95
N LEU A 128 -12.12 -14.65 10.71
CA LEU A 128 -13.56 -14.60 10.38
C LEU A 128 -14.40 -14.26 11.61
N TYR A 129 -13.80 -14.29 12.80
CA TYR A 129 -14.42 -14.04 14.09
C TYR A 129 -13.50 -13.16 14.94
N GLN A 130 -13.45 -11.85 14.63
CA GLN A 130 -13.13 -10.69 15.50
C GLN A 130 -12.05 -10.78 16.60
N ASN A 131 -11.19 -11.79 16.63
CA ASN A 131 -10.11 -11.93 17.59
C ASN A 131 -8.78 -11.92 16.81
N ASP A 132 -8.27 -10.71 16.62
CA ASP A 132 -6.96 -10.48 16.01
C ASP A 132 -5.84 -11.13 16.85
N ILE A 133 -4.70 -11.56 16.26
CA ILE A 133 -3.50 -11.93 17.07
C ILE A 133 -3.04 -10.74 17.89
N GLU A 134 -3.42 -9.54 17.45
CA GLU A 134 -3.19 -8.30 18.15
C GLU A 134 -3.78 -8.34 19.57
N ASP A 135 -4.84 -9.11 19.80
CA ASP A 135 -5.42 -9.39 21.12
C ASP A 135 -4.79 -10.61 21.84
N ALA A 136 -4.11 -11.51 21.13
CA ALA A 136 -3.41 -12.64 21.76
C ALA A 136 -2.12 -12.20 22.47
N SER A 137 -1.39 -11.23 21.91
CA SER A 137 -0.30 -10.53 22.60
C SER A 137 0.18 -9.31 21.81
N MET A 138 0.03 -8.13 22.39
CA MET A 138 0.55 -6.86 21.85
C MET A 138 2.07 -6.89 21.60
N ILE A 139 2.81 -7.74 22.32
CA ILE A 139 4.25 -7.95 22.13
C ILE A 139 4.54 -8.63 20.79
N SER A 140 3.74 -9.63 20.41
CA SER A 140 3.97 -10.42 19.19
C SER A 140 3.77 -9.57 17.93
N CYS A 141 2.73 -8.73 17.91
CA CYS A 141 2.49 -7.81 16.79
C CYS A 141 3.67 -6.84 16.60
N ARG A 142 4.14 -6.20 17.67
CA ARG A 142 5.31 -5.30 17.64
C ARG A 142 6.56 -6.00 17.12
N PHE A 143 6.81 -7.22 17.59
CA PHE A 143 7.99 -7.99 17.21
C PHE A 143 7.95 -8.43 15.75
N ILE A 144 6.80 -8.87 15.24
CA ILE A 144 6.62 -9.27 13.85
C ILE A 144 6.80 -8.06 12.91
N SER A 145 6.18 -6.92 13.24
CA SER A 145 6.38 -5.68 12.46
C SER A 145 7.84 -5.24 12.47
N PHE A 146 8.48 -5.28 13.63
CA PHE A 146 9.91 -4.94 13.77
C PHE A 146 10.80 -5.86 12.91
N ILE A 147 10.63 -7.18 12.99
CA ILE A 147 11.40 -8.12 12.17
C ILE A 147 11.20 -7.85 10.69
N GLY A 148 9.97 -7.64 10.23
CA GLY A 148 9.73 -7.41 8.81
C GLY A 148 10.43 -6.15 8.28
N PHE A 149 10.40 -5.04 9.03
CA PHE A 149 11.14 -3.83 8.66
C PHE A 149 12.66 -4.04 8.66
N VAL A 150 13.19 -4.66 9.72
CA VAL A 150 14.62 -4.95 9.84
C VAL A 150 15.09 -5.87 8.72
N SER A 151 14.37 -6.95 8.44
CA SER A 151 14.70 -7.90 7.38
C SER A 151 14.74 -7.24 6.01
N LEU A 152 13.79 -6.35 5.68
CA LEU A 152 13.79 -5.63 4.41
C LEU A 152 15.02 -4.72 4.25
N GLN A 153 15.38 -4.00 5.32
CA GLN A 153 16.60 -3.20 5.31
C GLN A 153 17.85 -4.08 5.18
N LEU A 154 17.92 -5.19 5.91
CA LEU A 154 19.05 -6.11 5.84
C LEU A 154 19.25 -6.69 4.43
N SER A 155 18.18 -7.11 3.75
CA SER A 155 18.27 -7.60 2.36
C SER A 155 18.90 -6.55 1.44
N SER A 156 18.50 -5.27 1.56
CA SER A 156 19.08 -4.18 0.77
C SER A 156 20.56 -3.92 1.06
N TRP A 157 20.95 -3.94 2.35
CA TRP A 157 22.33 -3.73 2.76
C TRP A 157 23.23 -4.89 2.35
N TYR A 158 22.77 -6.14 2.50
CA TYR A 158 23.52 -7.31 2.06
C TYR A 158 23.71 -7.35 0.54
N LEU A 159 22.71 -6.94 -0.25
CA LEU A 159 22.87 -6.83 -1.69
C LEU A 159 23.90 -5.74 -2.07
N THR A 160 23.91 -4.64 -1.33
CA THR A 160 24.93 -3.58 -1.49
C THR A 160 26.33 -4.11 -1.19
N LEU A 161 26.49 -4.89 -0.11
CA LEU A 161 27.76 -5.56 0.23
C LEU A 161 28.20 -6.53 -0.86
N VAL A 162 27.29 -7.30 -1.45
CA VAL A 162 27.59 -8.18 -2.59
C VAL A 162 28.20 -7.39 -3.74
N SER A 163 27.59 -6.27 -4.10
CA SER A 163 28.08 -5.41 -5.19
C SER A 163 29.44 -4.81 -4.86
N ILE A 164 29.64 -4.33 -3.62
CA ILE A 164 30.93 -3.78 -3.18
C ILE A 164 32.01 -4.86 -3.19
N ASP A 165 31.75 -6.04 -2.64
CA ASP A 165 32.66 -7.19 -2.61
C ASP A 165 33.09 -7.58 -4.04
N ARG A 166 32.14 -7.60 -4.98
CA ARG A 166 32.40 -7.88 -6.40
C ARG A 166 33.23 -6.80 -7.06
N CYS A 167 32.88 -5.53 -6.86
CA CYS A 167 33.63 -4.40 -7.39
C CYS A 167 35.09 -4.41 -6.90
N LEU A 168 35.29 -4.57 -5.59
CA LEU A 168 36.64 -4.62 -4.99
C LEU A 168 37.44 -5.84 -5.47
N SER A 169 36.81 -7.00 -5.61
CA SER A 169 37.47 -8.22 -6.11
C SER A 169 37.89 -8.13 -7.59
N ILE A 170 37.24 -7.26 -8.38
CA ILE A 170 37.57 -7.02 -9.78
C ILE A 170 38.71 -5.99 -9.89
N HIS A 171 38.60 -4.87 -9.18
CA HIS A 171 39.57 -3.77 -9.30
C HIS A 171 40.85 -3.97 -8.46
N PHE A 172 40.77 -4.68 -7.33
CA PHE A 172 41.90 -4.82 -6.40
C PHE A 172 42.30 -6.27 -6.17
N LEU A 173 43.44 -6.67 -6.74
CA LEU A 173 44.02 -8.00 -6.54
C LEU A 173 44.40 -8.28 -5.07
N PHE A 174 44.74 -7.23 -4.32
CA PHE A 174 45.02 -7.30 -2.88
C PHE A 174 43.79 -7.72 -2.06
N TRP A 175 42.61 -7.20 -2.42
CA TRP A 175 41.35 -7.54 -1.73
C TRP A 175 41.06 -9.04 -1.84
N ARG A 176 41.28 -9.61 -3.03
CA ARG A 176 41.14 -11.06 -3.28
C ARG A 176 42.07 -11.92 -2.40
N ARG A 177 43.27 -11.44 -2.07
CA ARG A 177 44.28 -12.19 -1.30
C ARG A 177 44.11 -12.07 0.21
N GLN A 178 43.74 -10.90 0.76
CA GLN A 178 43.63 -10.69 2.21
C GLN A 178 42.19 -10.68 2.74
N LEU A 179 41.28 -9.93 2.12
CA LEU A 179 39.92 -9.66 2.63
C LEU A 179 38.85 -10.60 2.03
N GLY A 180 39.16 -11.29 0.94
CA GLY A 180 38.33 -12.35 0.35
C GLY A 180 38.24 -13.64 1.18
N ARG A 181 38.76 -13.67 2.41
CA ARG A 181 38.61 -14.81 3.31
C ARG A 181 37.17 -14.86 3.85
N ALA A 182 36.50 -15.98 3.60
CA ALA A 182 35.11 -16.25 4.01
C ALA A 182 34.83 -16.06 5.51
N SER A 183 35.85 -16.04 6.37
CA SER A 183 35.70 -15.76 7.81
C SER A 183 35.37 -14.29 8.08
N HIS A 184 35.94 -13.35 7.33
CA HIS A 184 35.70 -11.91 7.55
C HIS A 184 34.30 -11.49 7.11
N SER A 185 33.74 -12.11 6.06
CA SER A 185 32.39 -11.75 5.60
C SER A 185 31.32 -12.04 6.65
N THR A 186 31.46 -13.11 7.44
CA THR A 186 30.53 -13.38 8.55
C THR A 186 30.58 -12.32 9.64
N TYR A 187 31.77 -11.79 9.95
CA TYR A 187 31.90 -10.68 10.89
C TYR A 187 31.23 -9.41 10.36
N ILE A 188 31.43 -9.09 9.07
CA ILE A 188 30.80 -7.93 8.42
C ILE A 188 29.26 -8.06 8.43
N ILE A 189 28.73 -9.24 8.10
CA ILE A 189 27.29 -9.54 8.15
C ILE A 189 26.74 -9.31 9.56
N LEU A 190 27.40 -9.86 10.59
CA LEU A 190 26.99 -9.70 11.99
C LEU A 190 27.01 -8.23 12.42
N CYS A 191 28.07 -7.49 12.12
CA CYS A 191 28.17 -6.07 12.45
C CYS A 191 27.03 -5.25 11.82
N ILE A 192 26.77 -5.45 10.53
CA ILE A 192 25.66 -4.75 9.84
C ILE A 192 24.31 -5.16 10.41
N THR A 193 24.12 -6.43 10.73
CA THR A 193 22.91 -6.92 11.40
C THR A 193 22.64 -6.15 12.69
N ILE A 194 23.66 -6.07 13.56
CA ILE A 194 23.57 -5.41 14.86
C ILE A 194 23.31 -3.91 14.71
N ILE A 195 24.00 -3.23 13.79
CA ILE A 195 23.81 -1.80 13.53
C ILE A 195 22.36 -1.52 13.09
N ILE A 196 21.83 -2.29 12.15
CA ILE A 196 20.46 -2.11 11.67
C ILE A 196 19.44 -2.40 12.77
N ILE A 197 19.63 -3.46 13.56
CA ILE A 197 18.77 -3.75 14.72
C ILE A 197 18.75 -2.56 15.69
N PHE A 198 19.92 -2.00 16.00
CA PHE A 198 20.04 -0.87 16.92
C PHE A 198 19.35 0.39 16.37
N LEU A 199 19.56 0.72 15.09
CA LEU A 199 18.90 1.86 14.44
C LEU A 199 17.38 1.73 14.44
N ASN A 200 16.85 0.52 14.25
CA ASN A 200 15.43 0.26 14.19
C ASN A 200 14.77 0.00 15.56
N ILE A 201 15.54 0.03 16.66
CA ILE A 201 14.99 -0.24 17.99
C ILE A 201 13.85 0.72 18.36
N HIS A 202 13.87 1.93 17.81
CA HIS A 202 12.81 2.92 17.98
C HIS A 202 11.44 2.39 17.50
N LEU A 203 11.40 1.61 16.42
CA LEU A 203 10.15 1.02 15.88
C LEU A 203 9.50 0.06 16.88
N LEU A 204 10.29 -0.63 17.70
CA LEU A 204 9.79 -1.55 18.71
C LEU A 204 9.06 -0.81 19.85
N PHE A 205 9.48 0.43 20.14
CA PHE A 205 8.85 1.29 21.15
C PHE A 205 7.66 2.10 20.61
N LEU A 206 7.71 2.55 19.34
CA LEU A 206 6.72 3.46 18.77
C LEU A 206 5.45 2.78 18.24
N ASN A 207 5.52 1.54 17.73
CA ASN A 207 4.36 0.81 17.16
C ASN A 207 3.35 0.31 18.21
N GLY A 208 3.28 0.96 19.37
CA GLY A 208 2.64 0.42 20.58
C GLY A 208 1.64 1.35 21.29
N TYR A 209 1.23 2.48 20.70
CA TYR A 209 0.22 3.32 21.33
C TYR A 209 -1.17 2.68 21.20
N LYS A 210 -1.65 2.09 22.31
CA LYS A 210 -3.07 1.82 22.52
C LYS A 210 -3.80 3.17 22.53
N GLN A 211 -4.66 3.42 21.56
CA GLN A 211 -5.66 4.47 21.68
C GLN A 211 -6.67 3.98 22.72
N SER A 212 -6.60 4.59 23.91
CA SER A 212 -7.48 4.31 25.05
C SER A 212 -8.84 4.97 24.81
#